data_AF-A0A938IDJ1-F1
#
_entry.id   AF-A0A938IDJ1-F1
#
_cell.length_a   1.000
_cell.length_b   1.000
_cell.length_c   1.000
_cell.angle_alpha   90.00
_cell.angle_beta   90.00
_cell.angle_gamma   90.00
#
_symmetry.space_group_name_H-M   'P 1'
#
loop_
_entity.id
_entity.type
_entity.pdbx_description
1 polymer ?
#
loop_
_entity_poly.entity_id
_entity_poly.type
_entity_poly.pdbx_seq_one_letter_code
_entity_poly.pdbx_strand_id
1 'polypeptide(L)'
;MNCSGSSSSSSGSSSGFPESVDVDITIRTAYNADGNVSTITADNAISGNQTTEFVYGTTLSDSDVASSLLKVAEIYPDSVDSDDRIKFKYNRQGEVKARTDQNGTVHAFDFDKLGRQTQDRVTTFRTRVP
;
A
#
# COMPACT_ATOMS: atom_id res chain seq x y z
N MET A 1 34.99 15.63 0.10
CA MET A 1 36.16 15.90 -0.77
C MET A 1 36.11 17.37 -1.16
N ASN A 2 37.23 18.06 -0.98
CA ASN A 2 37.33 19.52 -0.95
C ASN A 2 37.50 20.06 -2.37
N CYS A 3 36.74 21.08 -2.78
CA CYS A 3 36.94 21.76 -4.08
C CYS A 3 37.63 23.11 -3.85
N SER A 4 38.92 23.19 -4.18
CA SER A 4 39.67 24.46 -4.28
C SER A 4 39.52 25.02 -5.70
N GLY A 5 39.09 26.28 -5.80
CA GLY A 5 38.90 26.96 -7.08
C GLY A 5 40.19 27.52 -7.69
N SER A 6 40.21 27.62 -9.01
CA SER A 6 40.95 28.62 -9.80
C SER A 6 40.39 28.68 -11.22
N SER A 7 40.46 29.86 -11.82
CA SER A 7 39.59 30.40 -12.85
C SER A 7 40.01 30.18 -14.31
N SER A 8 38.98 30.11 -15.17
CA SER A 8 38.85 30.58 -16.56
C SER A 8 39.69 29.96 -17.69
N SER A 9 39.02 29.22 -18.57
CA SER A 9 38.93 29.51 -20.02
C SER A 9 37.85 28.63 -20.67
N SER A 10 37.18 29.19 -21.68
CA SER A 10 35.91 28.76 -22.25
C SER A 10 36.01 27.53 -23.16
N SER A 11 35.36 26.46 -22.71
CA SER A 11 34.69 25.46 -23.52
C SER A 11 33.61 24.90 -22.61
N GLY A 12 32.33 24.99 -23.01
CA GLY A 12 31.20 24.53 -22.22
C GLY A 12 31.21 23.01 -22.09
N SER A 13 32.15 22.49 -21.30
CA SER A 13 32.23 21.10 -20.91
C SER A 13 31.18 20.92 -19.84
N SER A 14 30.00 20.44 -20.22
CA SER A 14 28.97 20.03 -19.27
C SER A 14 29.58 18.98 -18.36
N SER A 15 29.99 19.45 -17.18
CA SER A 15 30.51 18.67 -16.07
C SER A 15 29.71 17.39 -15.92
N GLY A 16 30.42 16.26 -15.89
CA GLY A 16 29.89 14.89 -15.83
C GLY A 16 29.02 14.59 -14.61
N PHE A 17 27.82 15.15 -14.62
CA PHE A 17 26.69 14.61 -13.90
C PHE A 17 26.01 13.60 -14.82
N PRO A 18 25.65 12.40 -14.31
CA PRO A 18 24.85 11.50 -15.12
C PRO A 18 23.57 12.24 -15.52
N GLU A 19 23.26 12.21 -16.82
CA GLU A 19 22.02 12.73 -17.35
C GLU A 19 20.88 12.09 -16.53
N SER A 20 19.93 12.89 -16.04
CA SER A 20 18.73 12.29 -15.47
C SER A 20 18.05 11.53 -16.60
N VAL A 21 17.95 10.21 -16.46
CA VAL A 21 17.11 9.42 -17.37
C VAL A 21 15.66 9.82 -17.11
N ASP A 22 15.15 10.71 -17.94
CA ASP A 22 13.73 11.08 -17.92
C ASP A 22 12.96 9.91 -18.52
N VAL A 23 12.18 9.24 -17.68
CA VAL A 23 11.37 8.08 -18.06
C VAL A 23 9.97 8.32 -17.55
N ASP A 24 9.01 8.31 -18.47
CA ASP A 24 7.61 8.45 -18.14
C ASP A 24 7.15 7.33 -17.19
N ILE A 25 6.33 7.71 -16.21
CA ILE A 25 5.60 6.77 -15.36
C ILE A 25 4.12 6.88 -15.70
N THR A 26 3.53 5.80 -16.22
CA THR A 26 2.10 5.75 -16.52
C THR A 26 1.36 5.03 -15.39
N ILE A 27 0.26 5.62 -14.91
CA ILE A 27 -0.62 4.99 -13.92
C ILE A 27 -1.83 4.39 -14.63
N ARG A 28 -2.01 3.07 -14.49
CA ARG A 28 -3.21 2.37 -14.95
C ARG A 28 -4.07 1.97 -13.75
N THR A 29 -5.37 2.19 -13.87
CA THR A 29 -6.36 1.80 -12.85
C THR A 29 -7.35 0.82 -13.49
N ALA A 30 -7.53 -0.34 -12.87
CA ALA A 30 -8.57 -1.29 -13.26
C ALA A 30 -9.69 -1.30 -12.22
N TYR A 31 -10.89 -1.70 -12.66
CA TYR A 31 -12.08 -1.76 -11.81
C TYR A 31 -12.70 -3.15 -11.87
N ASN A 32 -13.30 -3.60 -10.77
CA ASN A 32 -14.10 -4.82 -10.74
C ASN A 32 -15.54 -4.57 -11.24
N ALA A 33 -16.35 -5.62 -11.31
CA ALA A 33 -17.73 -5.54 -11.81
C ALA A 33 -18.65 -4.65 -10.96
N ASP A 34 -18.31 -4.46 -9.68
CA ASP A 34 -19.02 -3.55 -8.76
C ASP A 34 -18.55 -2.09 -8.90
N GLY A 35 -17.58 -1.81 -9.78
CA GLY A 35 -17.02 -0.47 -10.00
C GLY A 35 -15.98 -0.04 -8.97
N ASN A 36 -15.53 -0.94 -8.10
CA ASN A 36 -14.44 -0.67 -7.17
C ASN A 36 -13.09 -0.81 -7.88
N VAL A 37 -12.09 -0.02 -7.48
CA VAL A 37 -10.73 -0.15 -8.01
C VAL A 37 -10.17 -1.52 -7.63
N SER A 38 -9.82 -2.36 -8.61
CA SER A 38 -9.23 -3.69 -8.37
C SER A 38 -7.71 -3.66 -8.41
N THR A 39 -7.11 -2.86 -9.27
CA THR A 39 -5.65 -2.70 -9.33
C THR A 39 -5.24 -1.26 -9.64
N ILE A 40 -4.09 -0.86 -9.12
CA ILE A 40 -3.33 0.31 -9.57
C ILE A 40 -1.94 -0.19 -9.97
N THR A 41 -1.57 0.04 -11.23
CA THR A 41 -0.24 -0.31 -11.76
C THR A 41 0.51 0.95 -12.16
N ALA A 42 1.69 1.14 -11.59
CA ALA A 42 2.68 2.10 -12.09
C ALA A 42 3.60 1.40 -13.09
N ASP A 43 3.49 1.78 -14.35
CA ASP A 43 4.38 1.32 -15.41
C ASP A 43 5.66 2.14 -15.40
N ASN A 44 6.79 1.49 -15.15
CA ASN A 44 8.10 2.13 -15.09
C ASN A 44 9.13 1.26 -15.80
N ALA A 45 9.76 1.79 -16.85
CA ALA A 45 10.70 1.04 -17.66
C ALA A 45 12.03 0.72 -16.94
N ILE A 46 12.34 1.41 -15.83
CA ILE A 46 13.57 1.22 -15.05
C ILE A 46 13.34 0.20 -13.91
N SER A 47 12.33 0.44 -13.06
CA SER A 47 12.07 -0.42 -11.89
C SER A 47 11.20 -1.64 -12.20
N GLY A 48 10.69 -1.74 -13.42
CA GLY A 48 9.59 -2.63 -13.75
C GLY A 48 8.25 -2.14 -13.19
N ASN A 49 7.17 -2.77 -13.64
CA ASN A 49 5.82 -2.41 -13.25
C ASN A 49 5.55 -2.78 -11.79
N GLN A 50 4.97 -1.84 -11.05
CA GLN A 50 4.59 -2.02 -9.65
C GLN A 50 3.07 -2.05 -9.57
N THR A 51 2.49 -3.18 -9.16
CA THR A 51 1.03 -3.36 -9.07
C THR A 51 0.60 -3.50 -7.62
N THR A 52 -0.34 -2.67 -7.19
CA THR A 52 -1.11 -2.88 -5.97
C THR A 52 -2.47 -3.47 -6.34
N GLU A 53 -2.85 -4.57 -5.70
CA GLU A 53 -4.16 -5.22 -5.87
C GLU A 53 -5.06 -4.98 -4.65
N PHE A 54 -6.35 -4.82 -4.91
CA PHE A 54 -7.39 -4.61 -3.92
C PHE A 54 -8.45 -5.72 -4.04
N VAL A 55 -8.57 -6.51 -2.99
CA VAL A 55 -9.53 -7.62 -2.93
C VAL A 55 -10.76 -7.17 -2.14
N TYR A 56 -11.95 -7.43 -2.69
CA TYR A 56 -13.23 -7.06 -2.11
C TYR A 56 -14.08 -8.28 -1.84
N GLY A 57 -15.00 -8.15 -0.89
CA GLY A 57 -15.96 -9.20 -0.54
C GLY A 57 -15.74 -9.71 0.88
N THR A 58 -16.68 -9.38 1.77
CA THR A 58 -16.75 -9.96 3.11
C THR A 58 -17.83 -11.03 3.19
N THR A 59 -17.62 -12.04 4.02
CA THR A 59 -18.64 -13.00 4.44
C THR A 59 -18.84 -12.92 5.96
N LEU A 60 -19.87 -13.59 6.47
CA LEU A 60 -20.11 -13.69 7.91
C LEU A 60 -19.12 -14.61 8.66
N SER A 61 -18.24 -15.34 7.96
CA SER A 61 -17.15 -16.07 8.63
C SER A 61 -15.99 -15.14 8.99
N ASP A 62 -15.79 -14.07 8.22
CA ASP A 62 -14.60 -13.23 8.32
C ASP A 62 -14.88 -11.85 8.92
N SER A 63 -16.11 -11.35 8.78
CA SER A 63 -16.57 -10.04 9.29
C SER A 63 -18.00 -10.12 9.81
N ASP A 64 -18.45 -9.09 10.53
CA ASP A 64 -19.80 -9.03 11.10
C ASP A 64 -20.87 -8.59 10.05
N VAL A 65 -20.44 -8.32 8.82
CA VAL A 65 -21.27 -7.92 7.67
C VAL A 65 -20.78 -8.63 6.41
N ALA A 66 -21.72 -9.14 5.61
CA ALA A 66 -21.46 -9.67 4.28
C ALA A 66 -21.73 -8.58 3.23
N SER A 67 -20.74 -8.29 2.38
CA SER A 67 -20.81 -7.23 1.38
C SER A 67 -19.80 -7.46 0.27
N SER A 68 -20.18 -7.26 -0.99
CA SER A 68 -19.24 -7.25 -2.13
C SER A 68 -18.41 -5.96 -2.21
N LEU A 69 -18.82 -4.91 -1.49
CA LEU A 69 -18.24 -3.57 -1.63
C LEU A 69 -17.12 -3.27 -0.63
N LEU A 70 -16.94 -4.10 0.39
CA LEU A 70 -15.92 -3.88 1.42
C LEU A 70 -14.61 -4.55 1.05
N LYS A 71 -13.51 -3.79 1.14
CA LYS A 71 -12.17 -4.24 0.80
C LYS A 71 -11.59 -5.12 1.91
N VAL A 72 -11.26 -6.36 1.61
CA VAL A 72 -10.70 -7.30 2.59
C VAL A 72 -9.19 -7.38 2.56
N ALA A 73 -8.54 -7.02 1.44
CA ALA A 73 -7.08 -7.00 1.37
C ALA A 73 -6.50 -5.90 0.46
N GLU A 74 -5.30 -5.44 0.82
CA GLU A 74 -4.37 -4.72 -0.07
C GLU A 74 -3.09 -5.56 -0.23
N ILE A 75 -2.71 -5.83 -1.47
CA ILE A 75 -1.53 -6.63 -1.81
C ILE A 75 -0.56 -5.70 -2.54
N TYR A 76 0.58 -5.41 -1.93
CA TYR A 76 1.60 -4.55 -2.51
C TYR A 76 2.55 -5.33 -3.44
N PRO A 77 3.30 -4.63 -4.31
CA PRO A 77 4.18 -5.28 -5.28
C PRO A 77 5.26 -6.18 -4.66
N ASP A 78 5.63 -5.95 -3.40
CA ASP A 78 6.63 -6.71 -2.66
C ASP A 78 6.08 -7.94 -1.94
N SER A 79 4.76 -8.16 -1.99
CA SER A 79 4.07 -9.30 -1.36
C SER A 79 4.70 -10.62 -1.80
N VAL A 80 5.26 -11.38 -0.85
CA VAL A 80 5.89 -12.67 -1.15
C VAL A 80 4.97 -13.88 -0.97
N ASP A 81 3.87 -13.76 -0.23
CA ASP A 81 2.93 -14.85 0.04
C ASP A 81 1.49 -14.37 0.32
N SER A 82 0.61 -15.27 0.79
CA SER A 82 -0.79 -14.96 1.07
C SER A 82 -1.03 -14.22 2.40
N ASP A 83 -0.04 -14.15 3.26
CA ASP A 83 -0.10 -13.44 4.54
C ASP A 83 0.61 -12.09 4.49
N ASP A 84 1.54 -11.89 3.57
CA ASP A 84 2.21 -10.62 3.26
C ASP A 84 1.28 -9.64 2.53
N ARG A 85 0.21 -9.25 3.21
CA ARG A 85 -0.81 -8.32 2.73
C ARG A 85 -1.49 -7.62 3.90
N ILE A 86 -2.02 -6.44 3.65
CA ILE A 86 -2.88 -5.79 4.64
C ILE A 86 -4.25 -6.48 4.58
N LYS A 87 -4.82 -6.84 5.74
CA LYS A 87 -6.15 -7.48 5.85
C LYS A 87 -7.09 -6.63 6.69
N PHE A 88 -8.37 -6.58 6.31
CA PHE A 88 -9.40 -5.82 7.02
C PHE A 88 -10.56 -6.72 7.44
N LYS A 89 -11.14 -6.41 8.60
CA LYS A 89 -12.41 -6.97 9.07
C LYS A 89 -13.34 -5.86 9.51
N TYR A 90 -14.64 -6.10 9.35
CA TYR A 90 -15.65 -5.07 9.52
C TYR A 90 -16.69 -5.42 10.59
N ASN A 91 -17.16 -4.40 11.29
CA ASN A 91 -18.34 -4.50 12.15
C ASN A 91 -19.63 -4.41 11.31
N ARG A 92 -20.78 -4.54 11.96
CA ARG A 92 -22.08 -4.57 11.28
C ARG A 92 -22.51 -3.22 10.67
N GLN A 93 -21.86 -2.12 11.04
CA GLN A 93 -22.05 -0.79 10.45
C GLN A 93 -21.09 -0.54 9.27
N GLY A 94 -20.21 -1.51 8.94
CA GLY A 94 -19.22 -1.37 7.87
C GLY A 94 -17.94 -0.64 8.30
N GLU A 95 -17.72 -0.47 9.60
CA GLU A 95 -16.51 0.16 10.15
C GLU A 95 -15.42 -0.89 10.35
N VAL A 96 -14.15 -0.54 10.12
CA VAL A 96 -13.02 -1.45 10.33
C VAL A 96 -12.89 -1.76 11.82
N LYS A 97 -13.10 -3.03 12.19
CA LYS A 97 -12.91 -3.52 13.58
C LYS A 97 -11.57 -4.22 13.79
N ALA A 98 -10.91 -4.63 12.72
CA ALA A 98 -9.55 -5.14 12.80
C ALA A 98 -8.77 -4.87 11.51
N ARG A 99 -7.49 -4.54 11.66
CA ARG A 99 -6.52 -4.40 10.57
C ARG A 99 -5.29 -5.23 10.89
N THR A 100 -4.89 -6.09 9.96
CA THR A 100 -3.60 -6.79 10.01
C THR A 100 -2.66 -6.16 9.00
N ASP A 101 -1.44 -5.81 9.39
CA ASP A 101 -0.41 -5.34 8.46
C ASP A 101 0.34 -6.51 7.80
N GLN A 102 1.21 -6.21 6.83
CA GLN A 102 2.06 -7.18 6.14
C GLN A 102 2.99 -7.97 7.08
N ASN A 103 3.33 -7.39 8.23
CA ASN A 103 4.16 -8.04 9.25
C ASN A 103 3.35 -8.98 10.15
N GLY A 104 2.02 -8.98 10.03
CA GLY A 104 1.11 -9.76 10.86
C GLY A 104 0.74 -9.10 12.19
N THR A 105 1.10 -7.84 12.41
CA THR A 105 0.63 -7.08 13.57
C THR A 105 -0.85 -6.77 13.38
N VAL A 106 -1.65 -7.04 14.41
CA VAL A 106 -3.11 -6.87 14.38
C VAL A 106 -3.50 -5.76 15.32
N HIS A 107 -4.10 -4.71 14.74
CA HIS A 107 -4.85 -3.71 15.47
C HIS A 107 -6.33 -4.10 15.49
N ALA A 108 -6.96 -4.03 16.66
CA ALA A 108 -8.38 -4.25 16.88
C ALA A 108 -9.00 -2.98 17.47
N PHE A 109 -10.12 -2.56 16.88
CA PHE A 109 -10.83 -1.35 17.25
C PHE A 109 -12.18 -1.71 17.87
N ASP A 110 -12.45 -1.19 19.05
CA ASP A 110 -13.72 -1.38 19.73
C ASP A 110 -14.59 -0.14 19.56
N PHE A 111 -15.89 -0.35 19.37
CA PHE A 111 -16.86 0.71 19.15
C PHE A 111 -18.00 0.60 20.16
N ASP A 112 -18.53 1.75 20.57
CA ASP A 112 -19.81 1.77 21.28
C ASP A 112 -20.98 1.58 20.30
N LYS A 113 -22.20 1.49 20.84
CA LYS A 113 -23.41 1.30 20.02
C LYS A 113 -23.75 2.47 19.10
N LEU A 114 -23.09 3.61 19.25
CA LEU A 114 -23.25 4.81 18.42
C LEU A 114 -22.18 4.89 17.32
N GLY A 115 -21.30 3.89 17.18
CA GLY A 115 -20.22 3.89 16.19
C GLY A 115 -19.00 4.72 16.59
N ARG A 116 -18.87 5.12 17.86
CA ARG A 116 -17.67 5.84 18.30
C ARG A 116 -16.61 4.83 18.70
N GLN A 117 -15.41 4.95 18.15
CA GLN A 117 -14.27 4.16 18.58
C GLN A 117 -13.91 4.48 20.03
N THR A 118 -13.83 3.46 20.87
CA THR A 118 -13.52 3.56 22.31
C THR A 118 -12.15 3.01 22.66
N GLN A 119 -11.60 2.10 21.85
CA GLN A 119 -10.27 1.53 22.03
C GLN A 119 -9.59 1.27 20.69
N ASP A 120 -8.25 1.35 20.69
CA ASP A 120 -7.36 0.78 19.70
C ASP A 120 -6.38 -0.13 20.46
N ARG A 121 -6.35 -1.41 20.09
CA ARG A 121 -5.53 -2.41 20.76
C ARG A 121 -4.69 -3.17 19.76
N VAL A 122 -3.42 -3.34 20.07
CA VAL A 122 -2.60 -4.34 19.38
C VAL A 122 -2.87 -5.70 20.03
N THR A 123 -3.58 -6.58 19.32
CA THR A 123 -3.93 -7.93 19.81
C THR A 123 -2.93 -8.99 19.37
N THR A 124 -2.10 -8.67 18.39
CA THR A 124 -0.99 -9.49 17.93
C THR A 124 0.12 -8.55 17.52
N PHE A 125 1.30 -8.75 18.07
CA PHE A 125 2.49 -8.02 17.67
C PHE A 125 3.48 -9.01 17.09
N ARG A 126 3.94 -8.76 15.87
CA ARG A 126 4.94 -9.61 15.24
C ARG A 126 6.09 -8.76 14.75
N THR A 127 7.27 -9.02 15.30
CA THR A 127 8.51 -8.49 14.78
C THR A 127 8.97 -9.40 13.66
N ARG A 128 9.14 -8.86 12.46
CA ARG A 128 9.89 -9.54 11.40
C ARG A 128 11.36 -9.44 11.81
N VAL A 129 11.84 -10.39 12.61
CA VAL A 129 13.27 -10.55 12.85
C VAL A 129 13.86 -11.20 11.59
N PRO A 130 14.96 -10.65 11.02
CA PRO A 130 15.53 -11.09 9.75
C PRO A 130 15.98 -12.55 9.73
#